data_AF-A0A935EE45-F1
#
_entry.id   AF-A0A935EE45-F1
#
_cell.length_a   1.000
_cell.length_b   1.000
_cell.length_c   1.000
_cell.angle_alpha   90.00
_cell.angle_beta   90.00
_cell.angle_gamma   90.00
#
_symmetry.space_group_name_H-M   'P 1'
#
loop_
_entity.id
_entity.type
_entity.pdbx_description
1 polymer ?
#
loop_
_entity_poly.entity_id
_entity_poly.type
_entity_poly.pdbx_seq_one_letter_code
_entity_poly.pdbx_strand_id
1 'polypeptide(L)'
;MSTYPDAPGHRNVDTSIAAADTLAPKLGRLQRMAEDAIRDAGWLGLTADELAARLNMDRWSIQPRTSELKRKGLIRDSGQRRPNCTGKKAIVWTAA
;
A
#
# COMPACT_ATOMS: atom_id res chain seq x y z
N MET A 1 26.56 -1.56 -22.11
CA MET A 1 26.14 -1.13 -20.76
C MET A 1 24.70 -0.63 -20.89
N SER A 2 23.74 -1.37 -20.33
CA SER A 2 22.31 -1.08 -20.47
C SER A 2 21.94 0.05 -19.51
N THR A 3 21.67 1.24 -20.02
CA THR A 3 21.05 2.33 -19.26
C THR A 3 19.57 2.33 -19.57
N TYR A 4 18.83 1.48 -18.87
CA TYR A 4 17.38 1.54 -18.82
C TYR A 4 17.00 2.72 -17.92
N PRO A 5 16.16 3.67 -18.34
CA PRO A 5 15.58 4.62 -17.41
C PRO A 5 14.44 3.91 -16.66
N ASP A 6 14.71 3.49 -15.43
CA ASP A 6 13.67 3.09 -14.45
C ASP A 6 12.91 4.34 -13.97
N ALA A 7 12.08 4.90 -14.86
CA ALA A 7 11.05 5.83 -14.46
C ALA A 7 9.70 5.10 -14.55
N PRO A 8 9.15 4.59 -13.44
CA PRO A 8 7.75 4.18 -13.43
C PRO A 8 6.92 5.44 -13.65
N GLY A 9 6.30 5.52 -14.82
CA GLY A 9 5.45 6.64 -15.24
C GLY A 9 4.41 6.98 -14.17
N HIS A 10 4.59 8.16 -13.60
CA HIS A 10 3.59 8.87 -12.82
C HIS A 10 2.41 9.23 -13.72
N ARG A 11 1.43 8.32 -13.86
CA ARG A 11 0.27 8.54 -14.76
C ARG A 11 -1.09 8.14 -14.20
N ASN A 12 -1.19 7.84 -12.90
CA ASN A 12 -2.45 7.46 -12.24
C ASN A 12 -2.75 8.25 -10.95
N VAL A 13 -2.00 9.29 -10.62
CA VAL A 13 -2.22 10.01 -9.34
C VAL A 13 -3.60 10.66 -9.24
N ASP A 14 -4.09 11.28 -10.31
CA ASP A 14 -5.37 12.00 -10.26
C ASP A 14 -6.57 11.07 -10.07
N THR A 15 -6.58 9.92 -10.76
CA THR A 15 -7.64 8.92 -10.65
C THR A 15 -7.64 8.21 -9.30
N SER A 16 -6.46 7.98 -8.74
CA SER A 16 -6.31 7.29 -7.46
C SER A 16 -6.64 8.18 -6.27
N ILE A 17 -6.31 9.48 -6.34
CA ILE A 17 -6.69 10.48 -5.32
C ILE A 17 -8.21 10.67 -5.34
N ALA A 18 -8.82 10.88 -6.52
CA ALA A 18 -10.27 11.05 -6.63
C ALA A 18 -11.07 9.80 -6.18
N ALA A 19 -10.57 8.60 -6.49
CA ALA A 19 -11.16 7.35 -6.01
C ALA A 19 -11.02 7.21 -4.47
N ALA A 20 -9.86 7.59 -3.92
CA ALA A 20 -9.63 7.62 -2.48
C ALA A 20 -10.57 8.58 -1.77
N ASP A 21 -10.72 9.81 -2.24
CA ASP A 21 -11.59 10.81 -1.61
C ASP A 21 -13.07 10.36 -1.60
N THR A 22 -13.52 9.70 -2.67
CA THR A 22 -14.89 9.19 -2.78
C THR A 22 -15.14 7.98 -1.87
N LEU A 23 -14.13 7.13 -1.68
CA LEU A 23 -14.23 5.90 -0.89
C LEU A 23 -13.86 6.10 0.58
N ALA A 24 -13.09 7.13 0.90
CA ALA A 24 -12.65 7.50 2.25
C ALA A 24 -13.80 7.49 3.26
N PRO A 25 -14.97 8.14 3.05
CA PRO A 25 -16.05 8.12 4.03
C PRO A 25 -16.65 6.71 4.26
N LYS A 26 -16.46 5.77 3.32
CA LYS A 26 -16.97 4.38 3.39
C LYS A 26 -15.93 3.39 3.95
N LEU A 27 -14.72 3.85 4.26
CA LEU A 27 -13.69 3.00 4.88
C LEU A 27 -13.96 2.84 6.37
N GLY A 28 -13.91 1.59 6.83
CA GLY A 28 -13.82 1.29 8.25
C GLY A 28 -12.52 1.83 8.85
N ARG A 29 -12.49 2.05 10.17
CA ARG A 29 -11.35 2.67 10.88
C ARG A 29 -9.99 2.08 10.47
N LEU A 30 -9.86 0.74 10.49
CA LEU A 30 -8.60 0.07 10.17
C LEU A 30 -8.20 0.20 8.70
N GLN A 31 -9.17 0.24 7.77
CA GLN A 31 -8.88 0.44 6.35
C GLN A 31 -8.34 1.84 6.11
N ARG A 32 -8.93 2.85 6.77
CA ARG A 32 -8.48 4.25 6.68
C ARG A 32 -7.05 4.39 7.22
N MET A 33 -6.80 3.89 8.44
CA MET A 33 -5.45 3.92 9.03
C MET A 33 -4.40 3.21 8.15
N ALA A 34 -4.76 2.08 7.56
CA ALA A 34 -3.88 1.34 6.66
C ALA A 34 -3.58 2.11 5.37
N GLU A 35 -4.60 2.73 4.78
CA GLU A 35 -4.48 3.49 3.55
C GLU A 35 -3.67 4.78 3.76
N ASP A 36 -3.93 5.53 4.83
CA ASP A 36 -3.18 6.73 5.21
C ASP A 36 -1.69 6.39 5.41
N ALA A 37 -1.38 5.34 6.18
CA ALA A 37 0.00 4.95 6.42
C ALA A 37 0.73 4.48 5.14
N ILE A 38 0.03 3.83 4.20
CA ILE A 38 0.59 3.47 2.89
C ILE A 38 0.82 4.73 2.03
N ARG A 39 -0.10 5.70 2.07
CA ARG A 39 0.03 6.99 1.37
C ARG A 39 1.23 7.77 1.90
N ASP A 40 1.37 7.87 3.22
CA ASP A 40 2.49 8.55 3.89
C ASP A 40 3.85 7.92 3.55
N ALA A 41 3.89 6.60 3.30
CA ALA A 41 5.09 5.91 2.88
C ALA A 41 5.50 6.22 1.42
N GLY A 42 4.62 6.84 0.64
CA GLY A 42 4.88 7.25 -0.74
C GLY A 42 5.37 6.11 -1.63
N TRP A 43 6.41 6.38 -2.43
CA TRP A 43 6.99 5.43 -3.38
C TRP A 43 7.72 4.25 -2.72
N LEU A 44 8.20 4.43 -1.47
CA LEU A 44 8.79 3.33 -0.72
C LEU A 44 7.73 2.26 -0.45
N GLY A 45 6.52 2.69 -0.07
CA GLY A 45 5.42 1.81 0.28
C GLY A 45 5.68 1.00 1.56
N LEU A 46 4.76 0.08 1.87
CA LEU A 46 4.86 -0.77 3.07
C LEU A 46 4.43 -2.20 2.75
N THR A 47 5.16 -3.17 3.29
CA THR A 47 4.65 -4.55 3.43
C THR A 47 3.56 -4.61 4.49
N ALA A 48 2.77 -5.70 4.51
CA ALA A 48 1.75 -5.90 5.54
C ALA A 48 2.35 -5.94 6.95
N ASP A 49 3.55 -6.51 7.11
CA ASP A 49 4.28 -6.58 8.38
C ASP A 49 4.79 -5.19 8.82
N GLU A 50 5.38 -4.40 7.93
CA GLU A 50 5.84 -3.04 8.24
C GLU A 50 4.67 -2.10 8.53
N LEU A 51 3.55 -2.27 7.82
CA LEU A 51 2.32 -1.52 8.08
C LEU A 51 1.75 -1.85 9.47
N ALA A 52 1.74 -3.14 9.83
CA ALA A 52 1.32 -3.58 11.16
C ALA A 52 2.22 -3.00 12.25
N ALA A 53 3.54 -3.05 12.06
CA ALA A 53 4.50 -2.44 12.98
C ALA A 53 4.30 -0.93 13.12
N ARG A 54 4.10 -0.21 12.00
CA ARG A 54 3.88 1.25 11.99
C ARG A 54 2.60 1.66 12.69
N LEU A 55 1.54 0.86 12.57
CA LEU A 55 0.25 1.11 13.22
C LEU A 55 0.18 0.56 14.65
N ASN A 56 1.25 -0.09 15.14
CA ASN A 56 1.30 -0.83 16.41
C ASN A 56 0.12 -1.82 16.54
N MET A 57 -0.12 -2.58 15.47
CA MET A 57 -1.21 -3.54 15.36
C MET A 57 -0.70 -4.92 15.00
N ASP A 58 -1.52 -5.92 15.29
CA ASP A 58 -1.25 -7.28 14.87
C ASP A 58 -1.42 -7.44 13.34
N ARG A 59 -0.51 -8.19 12.71
CA ARG A 59 -0.50 -8.43 11.27
C ARG A 59 -1.81 -9.05 10.77
N TRP A 60 -2.43 -9.95 11.53
CA TRP A 60 -3.68 -10.62 11.13
C TRP A 60 -4.85 -9.63 11.05
N SER A 61 -4.75 -8.50 11.75
CA SER A 61 -5.72 -7.41 11.64
C SER A 61 -5.52 -6.57 10.37
N ILE A 62 -4.28 -6.44 9.90
CA ILE A 62 -3.89 -5.56 8.77
C ILE A 62 -3.95 -6.27 7.42
N GLN A 63 -3.53 -7.54 7.33
CA GLN A 63 -3.46 -8.28 6.08
C GLN A 63 -4.81 -8.39 5.31
N PRO A 64 -5.97 -8.53 5.98
CA PRO A 64 -7.26 -8.43 5.31
C PRO A 64 -7.51 -7.04 4.72
N ARG A 65 -7.06 -5.98 5.40
CA ARG A 65 -7.28 -4.58 5.01
C ARG A 65 -6.50 -4.23 3.75
N THR A 66 -5.25 -4.67 3.62
CA THR A 66 -4.50 -4.48 2.37
C THR A 66 -5.21 -5.14 1.18
N SER A 67 -5.78 -6.33 1.39
CA SER A 67 -6.54 -7.04 0.33
C SER A 67 -7.84 -6.31 -0.04
N GLU A 68 -8.56 -5.79 0.96
CA GLU A 68 -9.77 -4.99 0.75
C GLU A 68 -9.48 -3.67 0.04
N LEU A 69 -8.43 -2.94 0.46
CA LEU A 69 -7.99 -1.69 -0.16
C LEU A 69 -7.56 -1.91 -1.61
N LYS A 70 -6.84 -3.00 -1.89
CA LYS A 70 -6.49 -3.41 -3.26
C LYS A 70 -7.74 -3.64 -4.10
N ARG A 71 -8.73 -4.38 -3.57
CA ARG A 71 -10.00 -4.63 -4.29
C ARG A 71 -10.78 -3.34 -4.57
N LYS A 72 -10.69 -2.37 -3.65
CA LYS A 72 -11.27 -1.03 -3.80
C LYS A 72 -10.47 -0.12 -4.74
N GLY A 73 -9.31 -0.56 -5.25
CA GLY A 73 -8.44 0.23 -6.12
C GLY A 73 -7.70 1.37 -5.43
N LEU A 74 -7.57 1.33 -4.10
CA LEU A 74 -6.94 2.40 -3.30
C LEU A 74 -5.44 2.20 -3.11
N ILE A 75 -4.98 0.96 -3.19
CA ILE A 75 -3.56 0.60 -3.14
C ILE A 75 -3.24 -0.39 -4.25
N ARG A 76 -1.97 -0.43 -4.64
CA ARG A 76 -1.45 -1.33 -5.67
C ARG A 76 -0.14 -1.99 -5.26
N ASP A 77 0.13 -3.15 -5.87
CA ASP A 77 1.42 -3.82 -5.75
C ASP A 77 2.46 -2.94 -6.45
N SER A 78 3.51 -2.54 -5.72
CA SER A 78 4.58 -1.71 -6.28
C SER A 78 5.53 -2.47 -7.21
N GLY A 79 5.39 -3.78 -7.31
CA GLY A 79 6.34 -4.68 -7.97
C GLY A 79 7.53 -5.05 -7.09
N GLN A 80 7.76 -4.33 -5.99
CA GLN A 80 8.85 -4.61 -5.06
C GLN A 80 8.46 -5.70 -4.05
N ARG A 81 9.49 -6.38 -3.53
CA ARG A 81 9.33 -7.38 -2.48
C ARG A 81 10.35 -7.12 -1.37
N ARG A 82 9.89 -7.12 -0.12
CA ARG A 82 10.76 -7.00 1.07
C ARG A 82 10.58 -8.19 1.99
N PRO A 83 11.63 -8.64 2.70
CA PRO A 83 11.53 -9.75 3.64
C PRO A 83 10.60 -9.38 4.80
N ASN A 84 9.72 -10.30 5.17
CA ASN A 84 8.91 -10.17 6.39
C ASN A 84 9.64 -10.77 7.60
N CYS A 85 8.98 -10.73 8.76
CA CYS A 85 9.49 -11.28 10.03
C CYS A 85 9.86 -12.78 9.97
N THR A 86 9.33 -13.53 8.99
CA THR A 86 9.66 -14.95 8.76
C THR A 86 10.68 -15.17 7.64
N GLY A 87 11.31 -14.11 7.13
CA GLY A 87 12.26 -14.18 6.02
C GLY A 87 11.64 -14.37 4.63
N LYS A 88 10.30 -14.45 4.51
CA LYS A 88 9.61 -14.61 3.22
C LYS A 88 9.46 -13.26 2.52
N LYS A 89 9.54 -13.26 1.20
CA LYS A 89 9.31 -12.07 0.36
C LYS A 89 7.83 -11.67 0.39
N ALA A 90 7.53 -10.52 0.98
CA ALA A 90 6.19 -9.92 1.04
C ALA A 90 6.03 -8.82 -0.02
N ILE A 91 4.78 -8.64 -0.47
CA ILE A 91 4.40 -7.55 -1.39
C ILE A 91 4.57 -6.22 -0.66
N VAL A 92 5.19 -5.27 -1.35
CA VAL A 92 5.20 -3.86 -0.94
C VAL A 92 4.01 -3.17 -1.57
N TRP A 93 3.15 -2.59 -0.74
CA TRP A 93 1.97 -1.85 -1.17
C TRP A 93 2.27 -0.36 -1.27
N THR A 94 1.77 0.27 -2.32
CA THR A 94 1.80 1.73 -2.53
C THR A 94 0.40 2.24 -2.78
N ALA A 95 0.15 3.52 -2.53
CA ALA A 95 -1.10 4.16 -2.95
C ALA A 95 -1.28 3.97 -4.47
N ALA A 96 -2.54 3.78 -4.91
CA ALA A 96 -2.85 3.50 -6.29
C ALA A 96 -2.43 4.64 -7.24
#